data_AF-A0A848Y3I3-F1
#
_entry.id   AF-A0A848Y3I3-F1
#
_cell.length_a   1.000
_cell.length_b   1.000
_cell.length_c   1.000
_cell.angle_alpha   90.00
_cell.angle_beta   90.00
_cell.angle_gamma   90.00
#
_symmetry.space_group_name_H-M   'P 1'
#
loop_
_entity.id
_entity.type
_entity.pdbx_description
1 polymer ?
#
loop_
_entity_poly.entity_id
_entity_poly.type
_entity_poly.pdbx_seq_one_letter_code
_entity_poly.pdbx_strand_id
1 'polypeptide(L)' 'LHRDVWGHRFDRGTNLIDVYVGYVRRKLAAAGCAARIETVRGVGYRYVPADEAAEDRNDG' A
#
# COMPACT_ATOMS: atom_id res chain seq x y z
N LEU A 1 -9.09 -25.19 -9.21
CA LEU A 1 -9.64 -24.02 -9.93
C LEU A 1 -9.52 -22.81 -9.00
N HIS A 2 -8.63 -21.91 -9.37
CA HIS A 2 -8.12 -20.75 -8.63
C HIS A 2 -9.20 -19.67 -8.55
N ARG A 3 -9.77 -19.41 -7.36
CA ARG A 3 -10.83 -18.41 -7.19
C ARG A 3 -10.21 -17.07 -6.85
N ASP A 4 -10.27 -16.17 -7.82
CA ASP A 4 -9.86 -14.77 -7.78
C ASP A 4 -10.54 -14.01 -6.62
N VAL A 5 -9.74 -13.45 -5.70
CA VAL A 5 -10.21 -12.68 -4.53
C VAL A 5 -9.95 -11.18 -4.69
N TRP A 6 -9.94 -10.65 -5.92
CA TRP A 6 -9.67 -9.22 -6.14
C TRP A 6 -10.63 -8.55 -7.12
N GLY A 7 -11.92 -8.90 -7.03
CA GLY A 7 -12.97 -8.35 -7.90
C GLY A 7 -14.23 -7.89 -7.16
N HIS A 8 -14.17 -7.57 -5.87
CA HIS A 8 -15.35 -7.16 -5.11
C HIS A 8 -15.16 -5.78 -4.50
N ARG A 9 -15.82 -4.82 -5.15
CA ARG A 9 -16.38 -3.57 -4.63
C ARG A 9 -16.31 -3.55 -3.10
N PHE A 10 -15.35 -2.79 -2.57
CA PHE A 10 -15.15 -2.59 -1.14
C PHE A 10 -16.44 -2.09 -0.51
N ASP A 11 -17.13 -2.98 0.20
CA ASP A 11 -18.32 -2.64 0.96
C ASP A 11 -17.89 -1.94 2.24
N ARG A 12 -18.54 -0.81 2.56
CA ARG A 12 -18.22 0.09 3.70
C ARG A 12 -18.64 -0.50 5.04
N GLY A 13 -18.45 -1.82 5.23
CA GLY A 13 -18.84 -2.53 6.44
C GLY A 13 -17.76 -2.53 7.52
N THR A 14 -16.48 -2.48 7.15
CA THR A 14 -15.37 -2.34 8.09
C THR A 14 -14.13 -1.94 7.29
N ASN A 15 -13.62 -0.71 7.48
CA ASN A 15 -12.38 -0.24 6.84
C ASN A 15 -11.14 -0.93 7.44
N LEU A 16 -11.20 -2.24 7.71
CA LEU A 16 -10.13 -3.02 8.33
C LEU A 16 -8.86 -2.96 7.48
N ILE A 17 -9.00 -2.96 6.16
CA ILE A 17 -7.88 -2.87 5.24
C ILE A 17 -7.22 -1.49 5.31
N ASP A 18 -7.98 -0.39 5.37
CA ASP A 18 -7.40 0.95 5.58
C ASP A 18 -6.66 1.04 6.92
N VAL A 19 -7.25 0.49 7.99
CA VAL A 19 -6.63 0.45 9.32
C VAL A 19 -5.34 -0.34 9.28
N TYR A 20 -5.34 -1.51 8.63
CA TYR A 20 -4.17 -2.35 8.52
C TYR A 20 -3.08 -1.74 7.65
N VAL A 21 -3.44 -1.13 6.51
CA VAL A 21 -2.51 -0.40 5.64
C VAL A 21 -1.90 0.79 6.41
N GLY A 22 -2.71 1.53 7.16
CA GLY A 22 -2.22 2.61 8.03
C GLY A 22 -1.26 2.11 9.11
N TYR A 23 -1.57 0.96 9.71
CA TYR A 23 -0.69 0.31 10.69
C TYR A 23 0.65 -0.11 10.08
N VAL A 24 0.64 -0.74 8.91
CA VAL A 24 1.87 -1.18 8.22
C VAL A 24 2.71 0.04 7.81
N ARG A 25 2.10 1.10 7.25
CA ARG A 25 2.80 2.35 6.93
C ARG A 25 3.52 2.93 8.15
N ARG A 26 2.86 2.99 9.30
CA ARG A 26 3.46 3.46 10.56
C ARG A 26 4.64 2.60 10.99
N LYS A 27 4.53 1.28 10.86
CA LYS A 27 5.63 0.36 11.17
C LYS A 27 6.82 0.52 10.24
N LEU A 28 6.59 0.64 8.93
CA LEU A 28 7.65 0.86 7.94
C LEU A 28 8.38 2.18 8.21
N ALA A 29 7.64 3.25 8.50
CA ALA A 29 8.22 4.53 8.89
C ALA A 29 9.03 4.44 10.19
N ALA A 30 8.51 3.77 11.21
CA ALA A 30 9.21 3.58 12.49
C ALA A 30 10.49 2.71 12.34
N ALA A 31 10.51 1.79 11.38
CA ALA A 31 11.67 0.96 11.06
C ALA A 31 12.70 1.69 10.17
N GLY A 32 12.45 2.94 9.75
CA GLY A 32 13.32 3.66 8.81
C GLY A 32 13.35 3.03 7.41
N CYS A 33 12.35 2.19 7.08
CA CYS A 33 12.28 1.56 5.77
C CYS A 33 11.84 2.58 4.72
N ALA A 34 12.60 2.71 3.64
CA ALA A 34 12.27 3.61 2.54
C ALA A 34 11.14 3.07 1.62
N ALA A 35 10.73 1.81 1.81
CA ALA A 35 9.60 1.25 1.07
C ALA A 35 8.27 1.90 1.49
N ARG A 36 7.39 2.16 0.52
CA ARG A 36 6.11 2.84 0.74
C ARG A 36 4.93 2.04 0.21
N ILE A 37 3.77 2.20 0.85
CA ILE A 37 2.50 1.68 0.34
C ILE A 37 1.69 2.87 -0.17
N GLU A 38 1.35 2.90 -1.44
CA GLU A 38 0.59 3.97 -2.09
C GLU A 38 -0.88 3.56 -2.26
N THR A 39 -1.78 4.55 -2.21
CA THR A 39 -3.20 4.32 -2.51
C THR A 39 -3.45 4.69 -3.96
N VAL A 40 -3.84 3.72 -4.77
CA VAL A 40 -4.22 3.90 -6.17
C VAL A 40 -5.74 3.98 -6.26
N ARG A 41 -6.26 5.19 -6.51
CA ARG A 41 -7.71 5.45 -6.56
C ARG A 41 -8.39 4.55 -7.59
N GLY A 42 -9.48 3.91 -7.19
CA GLY A 42 -10.25 2.99 -8.06
C GLY A 42 -9.61 1.62 -8.27
N VAL A 43 -8.42 1.36 -7.71
CA VAL A 43 -7.69 0.09 -7.87
C VAL A 43 -7.40 -0.58 -6.52
N GLY A 44 -6.83 0.16 -5.56
CA GLY A 44 -6.44 -0.41 -4.26
C GLY A 44 -5.14 0.20 -3.74
N TYR A 45 -4.22 -0.64 -3.29
CA TYR A 45 -2.90 -0.20 -2.78
C TYR A 45 -1.77 -0.86 -3.56
N ARG A 46 -0.66 -0.13 -3.71
CA ARG A 46 0.56 -0.60 -4.37
C ARG A 46 1.74 -0.54 -3.40
N TYR A 47 2.57 -1.58 -3.38
CA TYR A 47 3.85 -1.57 -2.68
C TYR A 47 4.92 -1.00 -3.61
N VAL A 48 5.72 -0.07 -3.11
CA VAL A 48 6.88 0.49 -3.79
C VAL A 48 8.11 0.12 -2.97
N PRO A 49 9.04 -0.67 -3.54
CA PRO A 49 10.26 -1.08 -2.84
C PRO A 49 11.17 0.13 -2.57
N ALA A 50 12.05 -0.02 -1.59
CA ALA A 50 13.00 1.01 -1.18
C ALA A 50 13.94 1.45 -2.32
N ASP A 51 14.29 0.52 -3.21
CA ASP A 51 15.21 0.76 -4.33
C ASP A 51 14.61 1.76 -5.32
N GLU A 52 13.33 1.61 -5.68
CA GLU A 52 12.60 2.55 -6.56
C GLU A 52 12.28 3.88 -5.84
N ALA A 53 12.01 3.84 -4.53
CA ALA A 53 11.75 5.05 -3.75
C ALA A 53 12.98 5.96 -3.60
N ALA A 54 14.19 5.42 -3.79
CA ALA A 54 15.43 6.19 -3.82
C ALA A 54 15.62 6.93 -5.15
N GLU A 55 15.18 6.33 -6.27
CA GLU A 55 15.29 6.91 -7.61
C GLU A 55 14.35 8.12 -7.79
N ASP A 56 13.14 8.05 -7.22
CA ASP A 56 12.13 9.12 -7.23
C ASP A 56 12.62 10.42 -6.51
N ARG A 57 13.69 10.33 -5.71
CA ARG A 57 14.29 11.48 -5.02
C ARG A 57 15.32 12.24 -5.86
N ASN A 58 15.81 11.66 -6.97
CA ASN A 58 16.94 12.20 -7.73
C ASN A 58 16.56 12.91 -9.05
N ASP A 59 15.28 13.19 -9.28
CA ASP A 59 14.77 13.85 -10.50
C ASP A 59 14.49 15.36 -10.30
N GLY A 60 15.32 16.06 -9.52
CA GLY A 60 15.17 17.50 -9.24
C GLY A 60 16.41 18.18 -8.68
#